data_AF-A0A7S0USF2-F1
#
_entry.id   AF-A0A7S0USF2-F1
#
_cell.length_a   1.000
_cell.length_b   1.000
_cell.length_c   1.000
_cell.angle_alpha   90.00
_cell.angle_beta   90.00
_cell.angle_gamma   90.00
#
_symmetry.space_group_name_H-M   'P 1'
#
loop_
_entity.id
_entity.type
_entity.pdbx_description
1 polymer ?
#
loop_
_entity_poly.entity_id
_entity_poly.type
_entity_poly.pdbx_seq_one_letter_code
_entity_poly.pdbx_strand_id
1 'polypeptide(L)'
;EREEEEEEETSTFAKLRQERMKRRRLEQSQQELGLSFNSSSSSSSPHNPPSSSPSDTYLELLDLVLLPALRSDLVSRWQPLDPEPVLRWIELWEALLPPIFLSNVLAHLVLPRLRTAVQTWNPTKDTVPIHFWIHPWLPYLAAALEELYPTIRFQLTVALQSGWHASDASALLMLKPWRRVWKGADWEGILNRAVIPKLVEALLAAPVVAAAPPGEVFIHWVLPWLSVMSAGMAAGLLVKALFPSWLAALRDWLAGESDLGEVSEWYMTWKAALPDDVADHEAVRHQFALAQHMMNAALENV
;
A
#
# COMPACT_ATOMS: atom_id res chain seq x y z
N GLU A 1 34.01 -9.65 -3.19
CA GLU A 1 34.10 -10.62 -2.07
C GLU A 1 33.29 -10.17 -0.85
N ARG A 2 33.80 -9.30 0.06
CA ARG A 2 33.05 -8.95 1.29
C ARG A 2 31.70 -8.22 1.07
N GLU A 3 31.63 -7.33 0.08
CA GLU A 3 30.37 -6.64 -0.29
C GLU A 3 29.39 -7.58 -1.02
N GLU A 4 29.91 -8.55 -1.79
CA GLU A 4 29.08 -9.55 -2.49
C GLU A 4 28.50 -10.58 -1.51
N GLU A 5 29.26 -10.96 -0.47
CA GLU A 5 28.77 -11.81 0.61
C GLU A 5 27.66 -11.12 1.44
N GLU A 6 27.81 -9.82 1.74
CA GLU A 6 26.77 -9.05 2.44
C GLU A 6 25.50 -8.89 1.58
N GLU A 7 25.63 -8.70 0.26
CA GLU A 7 24.49 -8.68 -0.66
C GLU A 7 23.79 -10.05 -0.77
N GLU A 8 24.54 -11.15 -0.76
CA GLU A 8 23.98 -12.50 -0.83
C GLU A 8 23.28 -12.92 0.47
N GLU A 9 23.84 -12.55 1.62
CA GLU A 9 23.20 -12.75 2.93
C GLU A 9 21.90 -11.95 3.06
N THR A 10 21.93 -10.65 2.72
CA THR A 10 20.73 -9.80 2.78
C THR A 10 19.63 -10.29 1.84
N SER A 11 19.99 -10.79 0.65
CA SER A 11 19.08 -11.44 -0.30
C SER A 11 18.44 -12.70 0.27
N THR A 12 19.21 -13.51 1.01
CA THR A 12 18.73 -14.74 1.63
C THR A 12 17.75 -14.48 2.76
N PHE A 13 18.07 -13.53 3.65
CA PHE A 13 17.16 -13.11 4.72
C PHE A 13 15.88 -12.44 4.18
N ALA A 14 15.98 -11.67 3.10
CA ALA A 14 14.80 -11.10 2.43
C ALA A 14 13.86 -12.19 1.88
N LYS A 15 14.41 -13.23 1.24
CA LYS A 15 13.62 -14.39 0.75
C LYS A 15 12.95 -15.15 1.89
N LEU A 16 13.68 -15.40 2.98
CA LEU A 16 13.15 -16.09 4.16
C LEU A 16 11.98 -15.30 4.79
N ARG A 17 12.10 -13.97 4.89
CA ARG A 17 11.03 -13.10 5.40
C ARG A 17 9.77 -13.15 4.53
N GLN A 18 9.93 -13.14 3.20
CA GLN A 18 8.79 -13.29 2.29
C GLN A 18 8.08 -14.64 2.47
N GLU A 19 8.84 -15.72 2.62
CA GLU A 19 8.29 -17.06 2.81
C GLU A 19 7.55 -17.18 4.16
N ARG A 20 8.12 -16.63 5.24
CA ARG A 20 7.47 -16.56 6.56
C ARG A 20 6.20 -15.72 6.52
N MET A 21 6.20 -14.59 5.81
CA MET A 21 5.00 -13.76 5.63
C MET A 21 3.89 -14.53 4.90
N LYS A 22 4.24 -15.34 3.88
CA LYS A 22 3.27 -16.20 3.19
C LYS A 22 2.71 -17.29 4.11
N ARG A 23 3.57 -17.96 4.88
CA ARG A 23 3.16 -19.02 5.82
C ARG A 23 2.24 -18.51 6.92
N ARG A 24 2.60 -17.41 7.59
CA ARG A 24 1.76 -16.81 8.64
C ARG A 24 0.41 -16.32 8.11
N ARG A 25 0.34 -15.83 6.87
CA ARG A 25 -0.93 -15.49 6.20
C ARG A 25 -1.77 -16.73 5.91
N LEU A 26 -1.15 -17.82 5.49
CA LEU A 26 -1.84 -19.09 5.28
C LEU A 26 -2.40 -19.61 6.61
N GLU A 27 -1.61 -19.53 7.69
CA GLU A 27 -2.03 -19.91 9.03
C GLU A 27 -3.17 -19.02 9.55
N GLN A 28 -3.09 -17.69 9.38
CA GLN A 28 -4.18 -16.77 9.75
C GLN A 28 -5.45 -17.03 8.94
N SER A 29 -5.34 -17.26 7.63
CA SER A 29 -6.47 -17.61 6.78
C SER A 29 -7.10 -18.96 7.19
N GLN A 30 -6.28 -19.96 7.55
CA GLN A 30 -6.75 -21.24 8.07
C GLN A 30 -7.42 -21.09 9.45
N GLN A 31 -6.90 -20.21 10.30
CA GLN A 31 -7.46 -19.94 11.63
C GLN A 31 -8.79 -19.18 11.54
N GLU A 32 -8.93 -18.20 10.63
CA GLU A 32 -10.20 -17.52 10.35
C GLU A 32 -11.26 -18.47 9.79
N LEU A 33 -10.86 -19.45 8.96
CA LEU A 33 -11.77 -20.51 8.49
C LEU A 33 -12.14 -21.50 9.61
N GLY A 34 -11.21 -21.83 10.51
CA GLY A 34 -11.41 -22.77 11.63
C GLY A 34 -12.20 -22.21 12.82
N LEU A 35 -12.21 -20.89 13.03
CA LEU A 35 -12.98 -20.22 14.09
C LEU A 35 -14.50 -20.26 13.87
N SER A 36 -14.96 -20.75 12.72
CA SER A 36 -16.39 -20.98 12.46
C SER A 36 -16.96 -22.25 13.10
N PHE A 37 -16.14 -23.15 13.67
CA PHE A 37 -16.60 -24.50 14.04
C PHE A 37 -16.46 -24.92 15.51
N ASN A 38 -15.92 -24.10 16.42
CA ASN A 38 -15.80 -24.53 17.82
C ASN A 38 -16.11 -23.41 18.82
N SER A 39 -17.33 -23.40 19.32
CA SER A 39 -17.68 -22.82 20.61
C SER A 39 -18.54 -23.81 21.39
N SER A 40 -17.98 -24.40 22.46
CA SER A 40 -18.71 -24.82 23.68
C SER A 40 -17.78 -25.45 24.73
N SER A 41 -17.82 -24.84 25.93
CA SER A 41 -17.63 -25.41 27.30
C SER A 41 -16.27 -26.01 27.70
N SER A 42 -15.71 -25.83 28.91
CA SER A 42 -16.16 -25.19 30.16
C SER A 42 -15.01 -25.14 31.20
N SER A 43 -15.12 -24.16 32.12
CA SER A 43 -14.58 -23.98 33.50
C SER A 43 -14.23 -25.24 34.33
N SER A 44 -13.42 -25.29 35.40
CA SER A 44 -12.62 -24.36 36.23
C SER A 44 -11.89 -25.11 37.39
N SER A 45 -10.62 -24.78 37.68
CA SER A 45 -9.87 -24.69 39.00
C SER A 45 -9.79 -25.87 40.01
N PRO A 46 -8.92 -25.87 41.06
CA PRO A 46 -7.83 -24.94 41.47
C PRO A 46 -6.48 -25.58 41.94
N HIS A 47 -5.47 -24.71 42.16
CA HIS A 47 -4.31 -24.79 43.07
C HIS A 47 -3.30 -25.95 42.99
N ASN A 48 -2.08 -25.61 42.52
CA ASN A 48 -0.82 -26.28 42.86
C ASN A 48 0.21 -25.21 43.34
N PRO A 49 1.11 -25.52 44.29
CA PRO A 49 2.16 -24.61 44.77
C PRO A 49 3.23 -24.36 43.69
N PRO A 50 4.11 -23.35 43.81
CA PRO A 50 5.08 -23.01 42.77
C PRO A 50 6.20 -24.05 42.75
N SER A 51 5.99 -25.18 42.09
CA SER A 51 7.09 -25.89 41.47
C SER A 51 7.57 -25.04 40.31
N SER A 52 8.63 -24.26 40.52
CA SER A 52 9.32 -23.50 39.47
C SER A 52 9.62 -24.46 38.32
N SER A 53 8.87 -24.36 37.23
CA SER A 53 9.10 -25.22 36.08
C SER A 53 10.45 -24.82 35.47
N PRO A 54 11.19 -25.75 34.84
CA PRO A 54 12.45 -25.40 34.17
C PRO A 54 12.27 -24.29 33.11
N SER A 55 11.05 -24.15 32.56
CA SER A 55 10.66 -23.04 31.69
C SER A 55 10.62 -21.70 32.42
N ASP A 56 10.19 -21.66 33.68
CA ASP A 56 10.19 -20.44 34.51
C ASP A 56 11.63 -20.04 34.88
N THR A 57 12.48 -21.00 35.26
CA THR A 57 13.90 -20.71 35.55
C THR A 57 14.66 -20.22 34.31
N TYR A 58 14.35 -20.76 33.13
CA TYR A 58 14.95 -20.28 31.89
C TYR A 58 14.50 -18.85 31.56
N LEU A 59 13.22 -18.54 31.74
CA LEU A 59 12.69 -17.18 31.59
C LEU A 59 13.34 -16.20 32.57
N GLU A 60 13.49 -16.58 33.84
CA GLU A 60 14.17 -15.77 34.86
C GLU A 60 15.64 -15.48 34.49
N LEU A 61 16.35 -16.47 33.93
CA LEU A 61 17.73 -16.27 33.45
C LEU A 61 17.80 -15.31 32.25
N LEU A 62 16.86 -15.42 31.31
CA LEU A 62 16.76 -14.51 30.17
C LEU A 62 16.45 -13.08 30.64
N ASP A 63 15.53 -12.93 31.58
CA ASP A 63 15.18 -11.63 32.15
C ASP A 63 16.33 -11.01 32.96
N LEU A 64 17.15 -11.82 33.63
CA LEU A 64 18.28 -11.34 34.42
C LEU A 64 19.49 -10.96 33.56
N VAL A 65 19.78 -11.71 32.50
CA VAL A 65 21.03 -11.56 31.73
C VAL A 65 20.80 -10.90 30.38
N LEU A 66 19.83 -11.40 29.61
CA LEU A 66 19.65 -10.99 28.21
C LEU A 66 18.84 -9.69 28.11
N LEU A 67 17.76 -9.56 28.89
CA LEU A 67 16.88 -8.40 28.84
C LEU A 67 17.59 -7.06 29.14
N PRO A 68 18.50 -6.94 30.14
CA PRO A 68 19.23 -5.70 30.38
C PRO A 68 20.15 -5.32 29.22
N ALA A 69 20.84 -6.30 28.62
CA ALA A 69 21.69 -6.08 27.46
C ALA A 69 20.88 -5.61 26.25
N LEU A 70 19.77 -6.31 25.94
CA LEU A 70 18.85 -5.92 24.88
C LEU A 70 18.25 -4.54 25.11
N ARG A 71 17.87 -4.22 26.35
CA ARG A 71 17.34 -2.90 26.68
C ARG A 71 18.38 -1.82 26.41
N SER A 72 19.62 -2.02 26.79
CA SER A 72 20.69 -1.06 26.52
C SER A 72 20.87 -0.84 25.01
N ASP A 73 20.84 -1.91 24.21
CA ASP A 73 21.09 -1.81 22.77
C ASP A 73 19.89 -1.27 21.99
N LEU A 74 18.70 -1.80 22.25
CA LEU A 74 17.48 -1.41 21.54
C LEU A 74 17.00 -0.01 21.91
N VAL A 75 17.16 0.41 23.17
CA VAL A 75 16.70 1.73 23.61
C VAL A 75 17.73 2.80 23.30
N SER A 76 19.02 2.54 23.52
CA SER A 76 20.05 3.59 23.42
C SER A 76 20.76 3.63 22.08
N ARG A 77 20.94 2.50 21.38
CA ARG A 77 21.79 2.42 20.18
C ARG A 77 21.02 2.19 18.88
N TRP A 78 19.97 1.38 18.93
CA TRP A 78 19.22 1.02 17.72
C TRP A 78 18.44 2.21 17.14
N GLN A 79 18.58 2.41 15.83
CA GLN A 79 17.84 3.41 15.06
C GLN A 79 16.65 2.76 14.36
N PRO A 80 15.40 3.19 14.64
CA PRO A 80 14.22 2.57 14.06
C PRO A 80 14.14 2.57 12.53
N LEU A 81 14.81 3.52 11.86
CA LEU A 81 14.86 3.62 10.41
C LEU A 81 15.71 2.51 9.75
N ASP A 82 16.58 1.87 10.52
CA ASP A 82 17.32 0.68 10.11
C ASP A 82 16.82 -0.53 10.92
N PRO A 83 15.82 -1.27 10.41
CA PRO A 83 15.25 -2.41 11.13
C PRO A 83 16.17 -3.64 11.10
N GLU A 84 17.15 -3.69 10.19
CA GLU A 84 17.87 -4.92 9.85
C GLU A 84 18.70 -5.51 11.02
N PRO A 85 19.45 -4.73 11.82
CA PRO A 85 20.24 -5.29 12.92
C PRO A 85 19.40 -6.08 13.94
N VAL A 86 18.21 -5.57 14.26
CA VAL A 86 17.32 -6.22 15.23
C VAL A 86 16.59 -7.39 14.60
N LEU A 87 16.18 -7.29 13.34
CA LEU A 87 15.54 -8.39 12.63
C LEU A 87 16.46 -9.59 12.49
N ARG A 88 17.73 -9.38 12.12
CA ARG A 88 18.73 -10.47 12.08
C ARG A 88 18.91 -11.11 13.45
N TRP A 89 18.95 -10.31 14.52
CA TRP A 89 19.00 -10.84 15.87
C TRP A 89 17.77 -11.71 16.19
N ILE A 90 16.57 -11.25 15.86
CA ILE A 90 15.36 -12.06 16.05
C ILE A 90 15.45 -13.37 15.26
N GLU A 91 15.83 -13.31 13.98
CA GLU A 91 15.88 -14.49 13.11
C GLU A 91 16.87 -15.55 13.59
N LEU A 92 17.99 -15.14 14.18
CA LEU A 92 19.00 -16.04 14.75
C LEU A 92 18.55 -16.65 16.10
N TRP A 93 17.84 -15.88 16.92
CA TRP A 93 17.53 -16.26 18.30
C TRP A 93 16.09 -16.79 18.49
N GLU A 94 15.19 -16.60 17.54
CA GLU A 94 13.76 -16.98 17.65
C GLU A 94 13.57 -18.46 17.99
N ALA A 95 14.41 -19.36 17.44
CA ALA A 95 14.33 -20.79 17.72
C ALA A 95 14.77 -21.17 19.14
N LEU A 96 15.55 -20.31 19.81
CA LEU A 96 16.08 -20.52 21.15
C LEU A 96 15.24 -19.82 22.22
N LEU A 97 14.56 -18.73 21.86
CA LEU A 97 13.81 -17.90 22.80
C LEU A 97 12.39 -18.41 23.03
N PRO A 98 11.88 -18.39 24.27
CA PRO A 98 10.48 -18.66 24.53
C PRO A 98 9.61 -17.60 23.85
N PRO A 99 8.48 -17.98 23.21
CA PRO A 99 7.62 -17.03 22.49
C PRO A 99 7.17 -15.84 23.34
N ILE A 100 6.92 -16.07 24.64
CA ILE A 100 6.47 -15.04 25.57
C ILE A 100 7.56 -13.98 25.83
N PHE A 101 8.83 -14.38 25.90
CA PHE A 101 9.95 -13.46 26.08
C PHE A 101 10.12 -12.57 24.85
N LEU A 102 10.12 -13.18 23.65
CA LEU A 102 10.23 -12.43 22.40
C LEU A 102 9.06 -11.46 22.22
N SER A 103 7.84 -11.87 22.56
CA SER A 103 6.67 -10.98 22.57
C SER A 103 6.86 -9.79 23.51
N ASN A 104 7.41 -10.02 24.71
CA ASN A 104 7.67 -8.94 25.68
C ASN A 104 8.73 -7.96 25.17
N VAL A 105 9.82 -8.46 24.56
CA VAL A 105 10.87 -7.63 23.95
C VAL A 105 10.28 -6.76 22.83
N LEU A 106 9.52 -7.36 21.91
CA LEU A 106 8.90 -6.65 20.80
C LEU A 106 7.91 -5.58 21.27
N ALA A 107 7.03 -5.92 22.23
CA ALA A 107 6.01 -5.01 22.72
C ALA A 107 6.56 -3.85 23.56
N HIS A 108 7.59 -4.08 24.38
CA HIS A 108 8.06 -3.08 25.35
C HIS A 108 9.36 -2.37 24.96
N LEU A 109 10.16 -2.93 24.05
CA LEU A 109 11.42 -2.32 23.62
C LEU A 109 11.36 -1.82 22.19
N VAL A 110 10.78 -2.59 21.27
CA VAL A 110 10.74 -2.24 19.83
C VAL A 110 9.57 -1.31 19.51
N LEU A 111 8.35 -1.71 19.87
CA LEU A 111 7.14 -0.96 19.51
C LEU A 111 7.14 0.50 20.00
N PRO A 112 7.57 0.84 21.24
CA PRO A 112 7.60 2.23 21.68
C PRO A 112 8.56 3.09 20.85
N ARG A 113 9.69 2.51 20.40
CA ARG A 113 10.66 3.20 19.54
C ARG A 113 10.09 3.44 18.14
N LEU A 114 9.40 2.46 17.57
CA LEU A 114 8.68 2.62 16.30
C LEU A 114 7.60 3.68 16.41
N ARG A 115 6.83 3.69 17.51
CA ARG A 115 5.81 4.70 17.78
C ARG A 115 6.40 6.11 17.79
N THR A 116 7.48 6.32 18.53
CA THR A 116 8.18 7.63 18.55
C THR A 116 8.71 8.00 17.16
N ALA A 117 9.33 7.05 16.44
CA ALA A 117 9.84 7.30 15.09
C ALA A 117 8.73 7.72 14.13
N VAL A 118 7.57 7.05 14.15
CA VAL A 118 6.38 7.42 13.36
C VAL A 118 5.87 8.80 13.73
N GLN A 119 5.87 9.17 15.01
CA GLN A 119 5.41 10.49 15.45
C GLN A 119 6.33 11.62 14.97
N THR A 120 7.64 11.37 14.91
CA THR A 120 8.64 12.37 14.48
C THR A 120 8.91 12.35 12.97
N TRP A 121 8.50 11.30 12.27
CA TRP A 121 8.70 11.14 10.84
C TRP A 121 7.95 12.21 10.05
N ASN A 122 8.57 12.67 8.96
CA ASN A 122 8.03 13.65 8.05
C ASN A 122 8.14 13.17 6.59
N PRO A 123 7.01 12.92 5.90
CA PRO A 123 7.00 12.41 4.53
C PRO A 123 7.67 13.30 3.50
N THR A 124 7.81 14.61 3.76
CA THR A 124 8.37 15.56 2.78
C THR A 124 9.86 15.84 3.00
N LYS A 125 10.40 15.52 4.17
CA LYS A 125 11.80 15.83 4.53
C LYS A 125 12.65 14.59 4.67
N ASP A 126 12.07 13.49 5.14
CA ASP A 126 12.81 12.27 5.38
C ASP A 126 13.04 11.51 4.09
N THR A 127 14.28 11.07 3.88
CA THR A 127 14.73 10.41 2.65
C THR A 127 14.34 8.94 2.60
N VAL A 128 14.14 8.31 3.75
CA VAL A 128 13.79 6.88 3.85
C VAL A 128 12.27 6.73 3.88
N PRO A 129 11.65 6.10 2.88
CA PRO A 129 10.21 5.90 2.87
C PRO A 129 9.76 5.02 4.03
N ILE A 130 8.66 5.40 4.69
CA ILE A 130 8.19 4.76 5.93
C ILE A 130 7.97 3.25 5.83
N HIS A 131 7.57 2.75 4.66
CA HIS A 131 7.33 1.32 4.48
C HIS A 131 8.63 0.50 4.60
N PHE A 132 9.81 1.06 4.32
CA PHE A 132 11.08 0.33 4.44
C PHE A 132 11.40 -0.09 5.87
N TRP A 133 11.00 0.71 6.85
CA TRP A 133 11.32 0.44 8.25
C TRP A 133 10.12 0.03 9.10
N ILE A 134 8.88 0.16 8.58
CA ILE A 134 7.67 -0.40 9.22
C ILE A 134 7.31 -1.79 8.70
N HIS A 135 7.30 -2.02 7.38
CA HIS A 135 6.83 -3.29 6.83
C HIS A 135 7.62 -4.52 7.27
N PRO A 136 8.96 -4.44 7.49
CA PRO A 136 9.71 -5.59 7.98
C PRO A 136 9.24 -6.12 9.34
N TRP A 137 8.52 -5.32 10.12
CA TRP A 137 7.95 -5.73 11.41
C TRP A 137 6.59 -6.42 11.29
N LEU A 138 5.92 -6.38 10.13
CA LEU A 138 4.61 -7.01 9.93
C LEU A 138 4.56 -8.50 10.34
N PRO A 139 5.57 -9.35 10.05
CA PRO A 139 5.54 -10.75 10.47
C PRO A 139 5.52 -10.97 11.99
N TYR A 140 5.98 -9.98 12.77
CA TYR A 140 6.16 -10.08 14.22
C TYR A 140 5.17 -9.22 15.02
N LEU A 141 4.75 -8.08 14.46
CA LEU A 141 4.00 -7.03 15.16
C LEU A 141 2.74 -6.57 14.40
N ALA A 142 2.21 -7.33 13.43
CA ALA A 142 1.06 -6.92 12.61
C ALA A 142 -0.08 -6.24 13.40
N ALA A 143 -0.62 -6.91 14.42
CA ALA A 143 -1.73 -6.39 15.21
C ALA A 143 -1.37 -5.13 16.01
N ALA A 144 -0.15 -5.06 16.55
CA ALA A 144 0.32 -3.91 17.30
C ALA A 144 0.59 -2.70 16.41
N LEU A 145 1.04 -2.92 15.16
CA LEU A 145 1.30 -1.84 14.20
C LEU A 145 0.02 -1.16 13.72
N GLU A 146 -1.15 -1.79 13.83
CA GLU A 146 -2.43 -1.17 13.48
C GLU A 146 -2.67 0.14 14.23
N GLU A 147 -2.16 0.25 15.47
CA GLU A 147 -2.26 1.48 16.27
C GLU A 147 -1.51 2.67 15.63
N LEU A 148 -0.49 2.40 14.81
CA LEU A 148 0.36 3.41 14.18
C LEU A 148 -0.23 3.90 12.84
N TYR A 149 -1.06 3.09 12.19
CA TYR A 149 -1.59 3.39 10.86
C TYR A 149 -2.38 4.70 10.78
N PRO A 150 -3.21 5.11 11.77
CA PRO A 150 -3.87 6.41 11.75
C PRO A 150 -2.89 7.58 11.66
N THR A 151 -1.80 7.55 12.43
CA THR A 151 -0.78 8.61 12.43
C THR A 151 -0.04 8.67 11.09
N ILE A 152 0.34 7.51 10.55
CA ILE A 152 1.01 7.41 9.25
C ILE A 152 0.12 7.96 8.14
N ARG A 153 -1.16 7.55 8.11
CA ARG A 153 -2.14 8.03 7.13
C ARG A 153 -2.37 9.53 7.24
N PHE A 154 -2.48 10.05 8.46
CA PHE A 154 -2.66 11.48 8.69
C PHE A 154 -1.47 12.28 8.12
N GLN A 155 -0.24 11.92 8.47
CA GLN A 155 0.95 12.61 8.00
C GLN A 155 1.11 12.52 6.48
N LEU A 156 0.88 11.34 5.88
CA LEU A 156 0.88 11.16 4.43
C LEU A 156 -0.20 12.01 3.73
N THR A 157 -1.41 12.04 4.28
CA THR A 157 -2.51 12.85 3.73
C THR A 157 -2.15 14.34 3.75
N VAL A 158 -1.60 14.83 4.87
CA VAL A 158 -1.19 16.25 4.99
C VAL A 158 -0.04 16.59 4.03
N ALA A 159 0.96 15.71 3.88
CA ALA A 159 2.05 15.92 2.94
C ALA A 159 1.56 15.98 1.49
N LEU A 160 0.66 15.08 1.10
CA LEU A 160 0.08 15.07 -0.23
C LEU A 160 -0.80 16.29 -0.50
N GLN A 161 -1.55 16.76 0.50
CA GLN A 161 -2.39 17.95 0.36
C GLN A 161 -1.61 19.26 0.30
N SER A 162 -0.48 19.35 1.01
CA SER A 162 0.26 20.61 1.19
C SER A 162 1.22 20.95 0.06
N GLY A 163 1.81 19.96 -0.62
CA GLY A 163 2.86 20.24 -1.60
C GLY A 163 3.08 19.19 -2.68
N TRP A 164 2.24 18.16 -2.77
CA TRP A 164 2.38 17.16 -3.82
C TRP A 164 1.70 17.59 -5.13
N HIS A 165 2.33 17.24 -6.24
CA HIS A 165 1.83 17.45 -7.59
C HIS A 165 1.72 16.10 -8.33
N ALA A 166 0.73 15.94 -9.21
CA ALA A 166 0.45 14.68 -9.91
C ALA A 166 1.63 14.12 -10.71
N SER A 167 2.54 14.98 -11.18
CA SER A 167 3.75 14.62 -11.90
C SER A 167 4.81 13.93 -11.03
N ASP A 168 4.72 14.04 -9.72
CA ASP A 168 5.68 13.42 -8.80
C ASP A 168 5.30 11.95 -8.53
N ALA A 169 6.02 11.05 -9.20
CA ALA A 169 5.85 9.61 -9.10
C ALA A 169 6.26 9.04 -7.72
N SER A 170 7.03 9.78 -6.92
CA SER A 170 7.53 9.28 -5.62
C SER A 170 6.38 8.98 -4.65
N ALA A 171 5.29 9.76 -4.70
CA ALA A 171 4.10 9.53 -3.88
C ALA A 171 3.44 8.18 -4.17
N LEU A 172 3.34 7.80 -5.45
CA LEU A 172 2.78 6.50 -5.84
C LEU A 172 3.66 5.36 -5.32
N LEU A 173 4.98 5.48 -5.46
CA LEU A 173 5.94 4.49 -4.95
C LEU A 173 5.86 4.38 -3.42
N MET A 174 5.68 5.49 -2.72
CA MET A 174 5.56 5.53 -1.27
C MET A 174 4.24 4.91 -0.78
N LEU A 175 3.12 5.18 -1.46
CA LEU A 175 1.79 4.69 -1.05
C LEU A 175 1.50 3.25 -1.50
N LYS A 176 1.97 2.81 -2.67
CA LYS A 176 1.64 1.51 -3.26
C LYS A 176 1.85 0.32 -2.30
N PRO A 177 2.92 0.25 -1.48
CA PRO A 177 3.11 -0.82 -0.50
C PRO A 177 1.97 -0.93 0.52
N TRP A 178 1.33 0.18 0.88
CA TRP A 178 0.28 0.25 1.89
C TRP A 178 -1.07 -0.28 1.42
N ARG A 179 -1.30 -0.39 0.10
CA ARG A 179 -2.53 -0.95 -0.48
C ARG A 179 -2.85 -2.35 0.05
N ARG A 180 -1.83 -3.15 0.37
CA ARG A 180 -1.97 -4.52 0.89
C ARG A 180 -2.00 -4.59 2.43
N VAL A 181 -1.75 -3.48 3.10
CA VAL A 181 -1.63 -3.41 4.57
C VAL A 181 -2.85 -2.74 5.18
N TRP A 182 -3.35 -1.66 4.56
CA TRP A 182 -4.55 -0.98 5.04
C TRP A 182 -5.83 -1.64 4.54
N LYS A 183 -6.90 -1.43 5.31
CA LYS A 183 -8.26 -1.81 4.93
C LYS A 183 -8.70 -0.98 3.72
N GLY A 184 -9.56 -1.56 2.87
CA GLY A 184 -10.04 -0.91 1.64
C GLY A 184 -10.58 0.51 1.88
N ALA A 185 -11.43 0.69 2.90
CA ALA A 185 -11.99 2.01 3.22
C ALA A 185 -10.93 3.06 3.60
N ASP A 186 -9.87 2.66 4.31
CA ASP A 186 -8.78 3.57 4.69
C ASP A 186 -7.93 3.97 3.47
N TRP A 187 -7.67 3.01 2.58
CA TRP A 187 -6.97 3.23 1.31
C TRP A 187 -7.77 4.16 0.38
N GLU A 188 -9.05 3.91 0.19
CA GLU A 188 -9.91 4.77 -0.61
C GLU A 188 -10.07 6.16 0.03
N GLY A 189 -10.07 6.23 1.37
CA GLY A 189 -10.14 7.50 2.10
C GLY A 189 -8.98 8.45 1.81
N ILE A 190 -7.74 7.95 1.81
CA ILE A 190 -6.56 8.78 1.48
C ILE A 190 -6.56 9.20 0.00
N LEU A 191 -6.91 8.29 -0.91
CA LEU A 191 -6.96 8.58 -2.34
C LEU A 191 -8.00 9.67 -2.65
N ASN A 192 -9.22 9.55 -2.09
CA ASN A 192 -10.28 10.53 -2.28
C ASN A 192 -9.95 11.91 -1.72
N ARG A 193 -9.24 11.98 -0.58
CA ARG A 193 -8.97 13.25 0.11
C ARG A 193 -7.75 13.99 -0.41
N ALA A 194 -6.75 13.28 -0.90
CA ALA A 194 -5.45 13.87 -1.25
C ALA A 194 -5.06 13.69 -2.71
N VAL A 195 -5.28 12.51 -3.29
CA VAL A 195 -4.76 12.17 -4.62
C VAL A 195 -5.73 12.58 -5.73
N ILE A 196 -6.98 12.11 -5.66
CA ILE A 196 -7.99 12.32 -6.72
C ILE A 196 -8.20 13.81 -7.03
N PRO A 197 -8.35 14.73 -6.06
CA PRO A 197 -8.54 16.14 -6.37
C PRO A 197 -7.42 16.72 -7.25
N LYS A 198 -6.18 16.30 -7.01
CA LYS A 198 -5.00 16.73 -7.78
C LYS A 198 -4.91 16.09 -9.16
N LEU A 199 -5.29 14.83 -9.30
CA LEU A 199 -5.39 14.19 -10.61
C LEU A 199 -6.49 14.81 -11.48
N VAL A 200 -7.63 15.16 -10.88
CA VAL A 200 -8.71 15.88 -11.55
C VAL A 200 -8.24 17.26 -11.99
N GLU A 201 -7.55 18.00 -11.12
CA GLU A 201 -6.95 19.31 -11.44
C GLU A 201 -5.99 19.21 -12.63
N ALA A 202 -5.09 18.22 -12.63
CA ALA A 202 -4.12 18.01 -13.69
C ALA A 202 -4.79 17.66 -15.04
N LEU A 203 -5.81 16.80 -15.04
CA LEU A 203 -6.55 16.45 -16.26
C LEU A 203 -7.34 17.63 -16.83
N LEU A 204 -8.00 18.40 -15.97
CA LEU A 204 -8.77 19.57 -16.42
C LEU A 204 -7.85 20.66 -17.01
N ALA A 205 -6.61 20.76 -16.52
CA ALA A 205 -5.60 21.68 -17.06
C ALA A 205 -4.98 21.21 -18.39
N ALA A 206 -5.14 19.93 -18.75
CA ALA A 206 -4.59 19.32 -19.96
C ALA A 206 -5.72 18.79 -20.86
N PRO A 207 -6.41 19.68 -21.61
CA PRO A 207 -7.54 19.29 -22.43
C PRO A 207 -7.15 18.29 -23.52
N VAL A 208 -8.08 17.41 -23.86
CA VAL A 208 -7.91 16.42 -24.93
C VAL A 208 -7.92 17.12 -26.28
N VAL A 209 -6.96 16.79 -27.13
CA VAL A 209 -6.86 17.27 -28.51
C VAL A 209 -7.36 16.19 -29.46
N ALA A 210 -8.24 16.56 -30.39
CA ALA A 210 -8.73 15.67 -31.43
C ALA A 210 -7.58 15.19 -32.34
N ALA A 211 -7.70 13.97 -32.87
CA ALA A 211 -6.67 13.31 -33.69
C ALA A 211 -5.28 13.10 -33.01
N ALA A 212 -5.14 13.40 -31.72
CA ALA A 212 -3.92 13.16 -30.96
C ALA A 212 -4.07 11.94 -30.01
N PRO A 213 -3.01 11.13 -29.83
CA PRO A 213 -3.02 10.05 -28.85
C PRO A 213 -3.15 10.61 -27.42
N PRO A 214 -3.41 9.74 -26.40
CA PRO A 214 -3.44 10.18 -25.01
C PRO A 214 -2.18 10.94 -24.60
N GLY A 215 -2.37 12.14 -24.06
CA GLY A 215 -1.27 13.05 -23.72
C GLY A 215 -0.42 12.57 -22.54
N GLU A 216 0.72 13.23 -22.37
CA GLU A 216 1.72 12.92 -21.33
C GLU A 216 1.11 12.94 -19.91
N VAL A 217 0.26 13.93 -19.62
CA VAL A 217 -0.43 14.06 -18.33
C VAL A 217 -1.27 12.83 -18.03
N PHE A 218 -2.03 12.33 -19.01
CA PHE A 218 -2.84 11.14 -18.81
C PHE A 218 -1.95 9.90 -18.61
N ILE A 219 -1.00 9.67 -19.52
CA ILE A 219 -0.17 8.46 -19.54
C ILE A 219 0.77 8.36 -18.34
N HIS A 220 1.42 9.44 -17.94
CA HIS A 220 2.45 9.40 -16.90
C HIS A 220 1.94 9.81 -15.52
N TRP A 221 0.92 10.67 -15.43
CA TRP A 221 0.49 11.19 -14.13
C TRP A 221 -0.80 10.55 -13.63
N VAL A 222 -1.71 10.11 -14.50
CA VAL A 222 -3.02 9.56 -14.09
C VAL A 222 -3.08 8.05 -14.21
N LEU A 223 -2.71 7.51 -15.37
CA LEU A 223 -2.81 6.08 -15.68
C LEU A 223 -2.15 5.18 -14.62
N PRO A 224 -0.95 5.50 -14.07
CA PRO A 224 -0.36 4.69 -13.01
C PRO A 224 -1.23 4.59 -11.75
N TRP A 225 -1.97 5.65 -11.43
CA TRP A 225 -2.88 5.65 -10.27
C TRP A 225 -4.14 4.82 -10.50
N LEU A 226 -4.62 4.71 -11.75
CA LEU A 226 -5.78 3.89 -12.08
C LEU A 226 -5.57 2.42 -11.66
N SER A 227 -4.33 1.92 -11.80
CA SER A 227 -3.97 0.54 -11.41
C SER A 227 -4.00 0.24 -9.91
N VAL A 228 -4.01 1.28 -9.05
CA VAL A 228 -3.98 1.14 -7.58
C VAL A 228 -5.28 1.53 -6.90
N MET A 229 -6.22 2.14 -7.62
CA MET A 229 -7.56 2.48 -7.11
C MET A 229 -8.58 1.37 -7.42
N SER A 230 -9.78 1.48 -6.86
CA SER A 230 -10.91 0.64 -7.27
C SER A 230 -11.49 1.14 -8.60
N ALA A 231 -12.07 0.23 -9.40
CA ALA A 231 -12.66 0.56 -10.69
C ALA A 231 -13.72 1.68 -10.59
N GLY A 232 -14.50 1.72 -9.50
CA GLY A 232 -15.47 2.78 -9.24
C GLY A 232 -14.84 4.15 -9.03
N MET A 233 -13.73 4.25 -8.29
CA MET A 233 -12.99 5.51 -8.10
C MET A 233 -12.36 5.99 -9.41
N ALA A 234 -11.77 5.08 -10.18
CA ALA A 234 -11.21 5.36 -11.49
C ALA A 234 -12.28 5.89 -12.44
N ALA A 235 -13.41 5.18 -12.55
CA ALA A 235 -14.54 5.59 -13.37
C ALA A 235 -15.04 6.98 -12.97
N GLY A 236 -15.22 7.26 -11.67
CA GLY A 236 -15.66 8.56 -11.19
C GLY A 236 -14.70 9.71 -11.55
N LEU A 237 -13.39 9.47 -11.43
CA LEU A 237 -12.37 10.44 -11.83
C LEU A 237 -12.42 10.71 -13.34
N LEU A 238 -12.45 9.67 -14.16
CA LEU A 238 -12.44 9.80 -15.63
C LEU A 238 -13.71 10.46 -16.14
N VAL A 239 -14.88 10.07 -15.63
CA VAL A 239 -16.18 10.67 -16.00
C VAL A 239 -16.22 12.15 -15.65
N LYS A 240 -15.59 12.54 -14.55
CA LYS A 240 -15.55 13.94 -14.12
C LYS A 240 -14.54 14.79 -14.91
N ALA A 241 -13.34 14.27 -15.16
CA ALA A 241 -12.20 15.09 -15.58
C ALA A 241 -11.73 14.82 -17.02
N LEU A 242 -11.90 13.60 -17.53
CA LEU A 242 -11.44 13.21 -18.87
C LEU A 242 -12.56 13.28 -19.91
N PHE A 243 -13.64 12.53 -19.68
CA PHE A 243 -14.69 12.30 -20.68
C PHE A 243 -15.38 13.56 -21.20
N PRO A 244 -15.64 14.62 -20.39
CA PRO A 244 -16.25 15.84 -20.91
C PRO A 244 -15.40 16.51 -21.99
N SER A 245 -14.08 16.62 -21.77
CA SER A 245 -13.15 17.19 -22.76
C SER A 245 -12.97 16.24 -23.94
N TRP A 246 -12.90 14.94 -23.69
CA TRP A 246 -12.72 13.91 -24.72
C TRP A 246 -13.90 13.84 -25.70
N LEU A 247 -15.13 13.83 -25.18
CA LEU A 247 -16.35 13.85 -26.00
C LEU A 247 -16.53 15.17 -26.75
N ALA A 248 -16.15 16.30 -26.13
CA ALA A 248 -16.17 17.59 -26.82
C ALA A 248 -15.20 17.61 -28.01
N ALA A 249 -13.96 17.15 -27.82
CA ALA A 249 -12.98 17.02 -28.90
C ALA A 249 -13.49 16.12 -30.04
N LEU A 250 -14.11 14.98 -29.70
CA LEU A 250 -14.72 14.10 -30.70
C LEU A 250 -15.86 14.79 -31.46
N ARG A 251 -16.78 15.46 -30.76
CA ARG A 251 -17.89 16.18 -31.39
C ARG A 251 -17.39 17.24 -32.35
N ASP A 252 -16.44 18.06 -31.90
CA ASP A 252 -15.95 19.20 -32.65
C ASP A 252 -15.14 18.72 -33.88
N TRP A 253 -14.47 17.56 -33.78
CA TRP A 253 -13.81 16.90 -34.91
C TRP A 253 -14.82 16.36 -35.93
N LEU A 254 -15.87 15.67 -35.47
CA LEU A 254 -16.93 15.11 -36.34
C LEU A 254 -17.78 16.19 -37.03
N ALA A 255 -17.85 17.40 -36.48
CA ALA A 255 -18.56 18.52 -37.09
C ALA A 255 -17.81 19.14 -38.29
N GLY A 256 -16.51 18.86 -38.43
CA GLY A 256 -15.70 19.27 -39.57
C GLY A 256 -15.57 18.18 -40.64
N GLU A 257 -14.71 18.40 -41.64
CA GLU A 257 -14.27 17.35 -42.56
C GLU A 257 -13.37 16.36 -41.79
N SER A 258 -13.88 15.17 -41.52
CA SER A 258 -13.18 14.14 -40.73
C SER A 258 -13.08 12.83 -41.49
N ASP A 259 -11.90 12.21 -41.48
CA ASP A 259 -11.73 10.83 -41.92
C ASP A 259 -12.17 9.89 -40.80
N LEU A 260 -13.26 9.16 -41.02
CA LEU A 260 -13.82 8.25 -40.05
C LEU A 260 -12.90 7.07 -39.71
N GLY A 261 -11.95 6.73 -40.60
CA GLY A 261 -10.88 5.78 -40.31
C GLY A 261 -9.98 6.27 -39.18
N GLU A 262 -9.52 7.52 -39.28
CA GLU A 262 -8.69 8.16 -38.25
C GLU A 262 -9.45 8.33 -36.93
N VAL A 263 -10.74 8.71 -36.99
CA VAL A 263 -11.59 8.81 -35.79
C VAL A 263 -11.72 7.46 -35.08
N SER A 264 -11.88 6.37 -35.84
CA SER A 264 -11.95 5.01 -35.29
C SER A 264 -10.64 4.59 -34.62
N GLU A 265 -9.49 4.86 -35.25
CA GLU A 265 -8.18 4.57 -34.69
C GLU A 265 -7.92 5.36 -33.39
N TRP A 266 -8.27 6.65 -33.38
CA TRP A 266 -8.18 7.50 -32.19
C TRP A 266 -9.04 6.96 -31.04
N TYR A 267 -10.29 6.60 -31.32
CA TYR A 267 -11.19 5.98 -30.35
C TYR A 267 -10.58 4.69 -29.75
N MET A 268 -10.06 3.82 -30.60
CA MET A 268 -9.46 2.55 -30.18
C MET A 268 -8.19 2.76 -29.35
N THR A 269 -7.38 3.76 -29.69
CA THR A 269 -6.18 4.13 -28.94
C THR A 269 -6.53 4.57 -27.51
N TRP A 270 -7.53 5.42 -27.35
CA TRP A 270 -8.00 5.85 -26.03
C TRP A 270 -8.61 4.71 -25.22
N LYS A 271 -9.41 3.85 -25.87
CA LYS A 271 -10.00 2.69 -25.21
C LYS A 271 -8.94 1.69 -24.74
N ALA A 272 -7.93 1.42 -25.57
CA ALA A 272 -6.84 0.51 -25.24
C ALA A 272 -5.88 1.04 -24.17
N ALA A 273 -5.86 2.37 -23.94
CA ALA A 273 -5.03 2.97 -22.90
C ALA A 273 -5.58 2.75 -21.47
N LEU A 274 -6.85 2.35 -21.32
CA LEU A 274 -7.48 2.12 -20.02
C LEU A 274 -7.24 0.69 -19.52
N PRO A 275 -7.04 0.50 -18.20
CA PRO A 275 -7.08 -0.83 -17.59
C PRO A 275 -8.43 -1.53 -17.85
N ASP A 276 -8.41 -2.84 -18.10
CA ASP A 276 -9.60 -3.62 -18.46
C ASP A 276 -10.74 -3.48 -17.44
N ASP A 277 -10.41 -3.52 -16.15
CA ASP A 277 -11.38 -3.40 -15.05
C ASP A 277 -12.07 -2.02 -15.01
N VAL A 278 -11.35 -0.97 -15.42
CA VAL A 278 -11.89 0.39 -15.53
C VAL A 278 -12.69 0.55 -16.82
N ALA A 279 -12.20 -0.01 -17.93
CA ALA A 279 -12.88 0.03 -19.23
C ALA A 279 -14.24 -0.69 -19.20
N ASP A 280 -14.34 -1.79 -18.45
CA ASP A 280 -15.55 -2.58 -18.28
C ASP A 280 -16.56 -1.98 -17.30
N HIS A 281 -16.16 -0.97 -16.51
CA HIS A 281 -17.04 -0.31 -15.56
C HIS A 281 -18.22 0.38 -16.27
N GLU A 282 -19.44 0.21 -15.75
CA GLU A 282 -20.68 0.68 -16.39
C GLU A 282 -20.63 2.16 -16.79
N ALA A 283 -20.20 3.03 -15.86
CA ALA A 283 -20.09 4.46 -16.12
C ALA A 283 -19.12 4.80 -17.26
N VAL A 284 -18.02 4.05 -17.42
CA VAL A 284 -17.02 4.24 -18.49
C VAL A 284 -17.55 3.72 -19.81
N ARG A 285 -18.16 2.52 -19.80
CA ARG A 285 -18.84 1.94 -20.97
C ARG A 285 -19.92 2.85 -21.52
N HIS A 286 -20.68 3.52 -20.65
CA HIS A 286 -21.67 4.50 -21.07
C HIS A 286 -21.06 5.65 -21.89
N GLN A 287 -19.93 6.22 -21.44
CA GLN A 287 -19.24 7.30 -22.18
C GLN A 287 -18.74 6.82 -23.55
N PHE A 288 -18.20 5.61 -23.62
CA PHE A 288 -17.78 5.01 -24.89
C PHE A 288 -18.95 4.73 -25.83
N ALA A 289 -20.12 4.34 -25.31
CA ALA A 289 -21.33 4.15 -26.10
C ALA A 289 -21.86 5.47 -26.67
N LEU A 290 -21.78 6.57 -25.90
CA LEU A 290 -22.12 7.91 -26.39
C LEU A 290 -21.24 8.31 -27.57
N ALA A 291 -19.92 8.11 -27.47
CA ALA A 291 -19.00 8.38 -28.58
C ALA A 291 -19.30 7.55 -29.82
N GLN A 292 -19.58 6.24 -29.66
CA GLN A 292 -19.99 5.39 -30.77
C GLN A 292 -21.27 5.89 -31.44
N HIS A 293 -22.27 6.30 -30.65
CA HIS A 293 -23.50 6.87 -31.19
C HIS A 293 -23.23 8.16 -32.00
N MET A 294 -22.31 9.02 -31.54
CA MET A 294 -21.91 10.23 -32.27
C MET A 294 -21.23 9.89 -33.61
N MET A 295 -20.33 8.90 -33.62
CA MET A 295 -19.66 8.44 -34.84
C MET A 295 -20.66 7.84 -35.85
N ASN A 296 -21.62 7.05 -35.37
CA ASN A 296 -22.67 6.48 -36.23
C ASN A 296 -23.61 7.56 -36.79
N ALA A 297 -23.97 8.56 -35.99
CA ALA A 297 -24.78 9.67 -36.47
C ALA A 297 -24.04 10.52 -37.51
N ALA A 298 -22.72 10.66 -37.40
CA ALA A 298 -21.92 11.34 -38.43
C ALA A 298 -21.92 10.55 -39.75
N LEU A 299 -21.81 9.21 -39.69
CA LEU A 299 -21.91 8.32 -40.86
C LEU A 299 -23.24 8.46 -41.63
N GLU A 300 -24.36 8.63 -40.91
CA GLU A 300 -25.69 8.76 -41.53
C GLU A 300 -25.94 10.12 -42.19
N ASN A 301 -25.15 11.15 -41.82
CA ASN A 301 -25.29 12.51 -42.32
C ASN A 301 -24.29 12.88 -43.44
N VAL A 302 -23.42 11.96 -43.84
CA VAL A 302 -22.48 12.06 -44.98
C VAL A 302 -23.11 11.45 -46.23
#